data_AF-A0A2A3MG77-F1
#
_entry.id   AF-A0A2A3MG77-F1
#
_cell.length_a   1.000
_cell.length_b   1.000
_cell.length_c   1.000
_cell.angle_alpha   90.00
_cell.angle_beta   90.00
_cell.angle_gamma   90.00
#
_symmetry.space_group_name_H-M   'P 1'
#
loop_
_entity.id
_entity.type
_entity.pdbx_description
1 polymer ?
#
loop_
_entity_poly.entity_id
_entity_poly.type
_entity_poly.pdbx_seq_one_letter_code
_entity_poly.pdbx_strand_id
1 'polypeptide(L)'
;MNQDWQVDYTFYGVGQGLFSAGCLTLLPAYSARKQFRWVYDCGTSSKQYHLDTALEGLACEFKNEPLYLDLVTISHFDHDHISGLVKLLSRFAVGDLLLPYMPLWQRLVIAFQAGRGNRSLLTRFLINPVDFIAGLPNASVRRILLVPAGGRAEDRLLRDEAPSDGPPRQIAESYREGPLPVVVPTEKRPDVQGTDNILDADNMTQAAPSGTAVEFMAPGAAIEVAGCWEFMPYNDADLTPMASAEFIARVSGLRKKLLAEAPASIKETTLSELKEVYANAFNSATQRENGNRISLFLYCGPITPALEAARQQAVVLSGAKNRCYYHQFNTPCHGNLLYTGDGYLDTDARFIAMRSFLGYQRVERVSALQVMHHGSRHSWHAGLAQKIKPDFSIFSSRFCTKSLRR
;
A
#
# COMPACT_ATOMS: atom_id res chain seq x y z
N MET A 1 2.51 22.26 28.06
CA MET A 1 3.66 21.39 27.72
C MET A 1 3.56 21.11 26.24
N ASN A 2 4.55 21.52 25.45
CA ASN A 2 4.59 21.18 24.03
C ASN A 2 4.79 19.66 23.93
N GLN A 3 3.91 19.00 23.19
CA GLN A 3 4.07 17.60 22.82
C GLN A 3 4.97 17.55 21.60
N ASP A 4 6.11 16.87 21.70
CA ASP A 4 7.01 16.68 20.58
C ASP A 4 6.69 15.34 19.90
N TRP A 5 6.74 15.31 18.58
CA TRP A 5 6.53 14.10 17.78
C TRP A 5 7.81 13.74 17.06
N GLN A 6 8.14 12.45 17.05
CA GLN A 6 9.23 11.91 16.25
C GLN A 6 8.67 10.94 15.23
N VAL A 7 9.14 11.04 13.99
CA VAL A 7 8.85 10.08 12.94
C VAL A 7 10.16 9.46 12.44
N ASP A 8 10.19 8.13 12.40
CA ASP A 8 11.31 7.35 11.89
C ASP A 8 10.85 6.55 10.68
N TYR A 9 11.71 6.50 9.65
CA TYR A 9 11.52 5.67 8.46
C TYR A 9 12.73 4.78 8.25
N THR A 10 12.48 3.49 8.07
CA THR A 10 13.49 2.50 7.72
C THR A 10 13.17 1.91 6.36
N PHE A 11 14.15 1.90 5.45
CA PHE A 11 14.06 1.23 4.15
C PHE A 11 15.06 0.07 4.13
N TYR A 12 14.54 -1.15 4.17
CA TYR A 12 15.38 -2.34 4.24
C TYR A 12 15.92 -2.73 2.86
N GLY A 13 17.23 -2.96 2.79
CA GLY A 13 17.90 -3.44 1.58
C GLY A 13 17.56 -4.89 1.27
N VAL A 14 16.39 -5.15 0.70
CA VAL A 14 15.90 -6.50 0.36
C VAL A 14 16.29 -6.98 -1.04
N GLY A 15 17.15 -6.24 -1.76
CA GLY A 15 17.56 -6.55 -3.12
C GLY A 15 16.63 -5.95 -4.18
N GLN A 16 16.09 -6.78 -5.06
CA GLN A 16 14.99 -6.43 -5.98
C GLN A 16 13.68 -6.64 -5.22
N GLY A 17 12.99 -5.55 -4.89
CA GLY A 17 11.78 -5.54 -4.06
C GLY A 17 11.72 -4.28 -3.19
N LEU A 18 10.65 -4.16 -2.41
CA LEU A 18 10.40 -3.04 -1.49
C LEU A 18 10.03 -3.56 -0.12
N PHE A 19 10.68 -3.02 0.90
CA PHE A 19 10.29 -3.21 2.29
C PHE A 19 10.65 -1.95 3.08
N SER A 20 9.62 -1.22 3.51
CA SER A 20 9.78 -0.07 4.40
C SER A 20 9.00 -0.28 5.70
N ALA A 21 9.56 0.20 6.79
CA ALA A 21 8.85 0.37 8.05
C ALA A 21 8.91 1.83 8.48
N GLY A 22 7.95 2.25 9.29
CA GLY A 22 8.02 3.52 9.99
C GLY A 22 7.38 3.48 11.35
N CYS A 23 7.70 4.49 12.16
CA CYS A 23 7.24 4.63 13.53
C CYS A 23 6.96 6.10 13.83
N LEU A 24 5.75 6.41 14.26
CA LEU A 24 5.37 7.71 14.79
C LEU A 24 5.33 7.59 16.32
N THR A 25 6.10 8.43 17.00
CA THR A 25 6.28 8.38 18.45
C THR A 25 5.90 9.70 19.09
N LEU A 26 5.00 9.67 20.08
CA LEU A 26 4.71 10.81 20.95
C LEU A 26 5.79 10.88 22.04
N LEU A 27 6.50 12.01 22.12
CA LEU A 27 7.56 12.24 23.09
C LEU A 27 7.07 13.01 24.33
N PRO A 28 7.67 12.75 25.51
CA PRO A 28 8.62 11.66 25.78
C PRO A 28 7.93 10.29 25.77
N ALA A 29 8.52 9.31 25.07
CA ALA A 29 7.96 7.98 24.93
C ALA A 29 8.32 7.11 26.14
N TYR A 30 7.46 7.09 27.15
CA TYR A 30 7.64 6.23 28.32
C TYR A 30 7.08 4.80 28.13
N SER A 31 6.41 4.51 27.01
CA SER A 31 5.86 3.19 26.71
C SER A 31 5.69 2.96 25.19
N ALA A 32 5.72 1.70 24.75
CA ALA A 32 5.40 1.34 23.37
C ALA A 32 3.97 1.71 22.95
N ARG A 33 3.05 1.91 23.91
CA ARG A 33 1.68 2.40 23.65
C ARG A 33 1.63 3.83 23.10
N LYS A 34 2.76 4.55 23.08
CA LYS A 34 2.89 5.89 22.47
C LYS A 34 3.51 5.87 21.08
N GLN A 35 3.48 4.70 20.44
CA GLN A 35 3.99 4.50 19.10
C GLN A 35 2.86 4.03 18.19
N PHE A 36 2.92 4.47 16.93
CA PHE A 36 2.15 3.91 15.83
C PHE A 36 3.14 3.42 14.78
N ARG A 37 3.13 2.12 14.50
CA ARG A 37 4.11 1.43 13.65
C ARG A 37 3.45 0.93 12.38
N TRP A 38 4.09 1.18 11.24
CA TRP A 38 3.59 0.70 9.97
C TRP A 38 4.67 0.03 9.13
N VAL A 39 4.20 -0.78 8.18
CA VAL A 39 4.98 -1.34 7.09
C VAL A 39 4.33 -0.96 5.77
N TYR A 40 5.14 -0.54 4.80
CA TYR A 40 4.73 -0.39 3.41
C TYR A 40 5.55 -1.35 2.56
N ASP A 41 4.86 -2.34 1.98
CA ASP A 41 5.42 -3.49 1.29
C ASP A 41 6.43 -4.30 2.11
N CYS A 42 6.63 -5.55 1.71
CA CYS A 42 7.61 -6.44 2.35
C CYS A 42 8.12 -7.51 1.37
N GLY A 43 8.17 -7.18 0.08
CA GLY A 43 8.45 -8.11 -1.00
C GLY A 43 9.93 -8.19 -1.40
N THR A 44 10.37 -9.37 -1.84
CA THR A 44 11.63 -9.51 -2.59
C THR A 44 11.58 -10.59 -3.67
N SER A 45 11.97 -10.25 -4.90
CA SER A 45 12.28 -11.19 -5.97
C SER A 45 13.74 -11.66 -5.91
N SER A 46 14.50 -11.18 -4.93
CA SER A 46 15.87 -11.64 -4.64
C SER A 46 15.89 -12.85 -3.72
N LYS A 47 17.09 -13.21 -3.25
CA LYS A 47 17.25 -14.33 -2.32
C LYS A 47 16.50 -14.03 -1.02
N GLN A 48 15.68 -14.98 -0.58
CA GLN A 48 14.76 -14.84 0.54
C GLN A 48 15.42 -14.46 1.88
N TYR A 49 16.70 -14.80 2.08
CA TYR A 49 17.43 -14.40 3.27
C TYR A 49 17.49 -12.87 3.45
N HIS A 50 17.45 -12.09 2.35
CA HIS A 50 17.43 -10.63 2.44
C HIS A 50 16.18 -10.13 3.17
N LEU A 51 15.03 -10.73 2.86
CA LEU A 51 13.77 -10.43 3.53
C LEU A 51 13.77 -10.98 4.96
N ASP A 52 14.31 -12.18 5.18
CA ASP A 52 14.37 -12.77 6.52
C ASP A 52 15.21 -11.91 7.48
N THR A 53 16.40 -11.46 7.04
CA THR A 53 17.23 -10.51 7.78
C THR A 53 16.53 -9.17 8.02
N ALA A 54 15.78 -8.67 7.04
CA ALA A 54 15.03 -7.42 7.21
C ALA A 54 13.90 -7.56 8.24
N LEU A 55 13.18 -8.68 8.23
CA LEU A 55 12.11 -8.97 9.20
C LEU A 55 12.67 -9.22 10.61
N GLU A 56 13.85 -9.83 10.72
CA GLU A 56 14.60 -9.92 12.00
C GLU A 56 15.02 -8.53 12.48
N GLY A 57 15.53 -7.68 11.58
CA GLY A 57 15.86 -6.29 11.87
C GLY A 57 14.66 -5.51 12.41
N LEU A 58 13.50 -5.60 11.74
CA LEU A 58 12.25 -5.01 12.20
C LEU A 58 11.85 -5.54 13.57
N ALA A 59 11.91 -6.86 13.81
CA ALA A 59 11.56 -7.44 15.10
C ALA A 59 12.45 -6.93 16.25
N CYS A 60 13.74 -6.70 15.99
CA CYS A 60 14.65 -6.12 16.98
C CYS A 60 14.25 -4.70 17.42
N GLU A 61 13.53 -3.93 16.60
CA GLU A 61 13.07 -2.58 16.94
C GLU A 61 11.98 -2.57 18.03
N PHE A 62 11.37 -3.72 18.32
CA PHE A 62 10.36 -3.89 19.35
C PHE A 62 10.95 -4.10 20.76
N LYS A 63 12.26 -4.32 20.91
CA LYS A 63 12.93 -4.40 22.24
C LYS A 63 12.23 -5.32 23.26
N ASN A 64 11.74 -6.47 22.82
CA ASN A 64 10.95 -7.47 23.58
C ASN A 64 9.48 -7.10 23.87
N GLU A 65 8.97 -5.99 23.33
CA GLU A 65 7.54 -5.73 23.25
C GLU A 65 6.86 -6.73 22.27
N PRO A 66 5.53 -6.93 22.38
CA PRO A 66 4.79 -7.71 21.41
C PRO A 66 5.04 -7.23 19.97
N LEU A 67 5.26 -8.17 19.06
CA LEU A 67 5.45 -7.91 17.64
C LEU A 67 4.11 -7.52 16.99
N TYR A 68 3.74 -6.25 17.15
CA TYR A 68 2.47 -5.69 16.69
C TYR A 68 2.69 -4.52 15.73
N LEU A 69 2.10 -4.61 14.54
CA LEU A 69 2.11 -3.54 13.55
C LEU A 69 0.72 -2.93 13.48
N ASP A 70 0.60 -1.61 13.67
CA ASP A 70 -0.68 -0.92 13.63
C ASP A 70 -1.26 -0.89 12.22
N LEU A 71 -0.39 -0.69 11.21
CA LEU A 71 -0.76 -0.62 9.80
C LEU A 71 0.22 -1.41 8.91
N VAL A 72 -0.27 -2.33 8.09
CA VAL A 72 0.51 -2.96 7.02
C VAL A 72 -0.15 -2.63 5.70
N THR A 73 0.57 -1.98 4.80
CA THR A 73 0.09 -1.65 3.46
C THR A 73 0.82 -2.48 2.42
N ILE A 74 0.06 -3.15 1.54
CA ILE A 74 0.62 -3.85 0.38
C ILE A 74 0.23 -3.06 -0.87
N SER A 75 1.22 -2.60 -1.62
CA SER A 75 0.99 -1.69 -2.73
C SER A 75 0.34 -2.38 -3.92
N HIS A 76 0.75 -3.62 -4.21
CA HIS A 76 0.25 -4.38 -5.34
C HIS A 76 0.41 -5.89 -5.11
N PHE A 77 -0.19 -6.67 -5.99
CA PHE A 77 -0.27 -8.12 -5.85
C PHE A 77 0.67 -8.83 -6.83
N ASP A 78 1.98 -8.76 -6.57
CA ASP A 78 2.98 -9.61 -7.23
C ASP A 78 3.52 -10.68 -6.27
N HIS A 79 4.10 -11.73 -6.83
CA HIS A 79 4.57 -12.92 -6.13
C HIS A 79 5.49 -12.62 -4.95
N ASP A 80 6.42 -11.69 -5.13
CA ASP A 80 7.37 -11.33 -4.10
C ASP A 80 6.71 -10.59 -2.93
N HIS A 81 5.81 -9.65 -3.20
CA HIS A 81 4.99 -8.97 -2.19
C HIS A 81 4.10 -9.94 -1.41
N ILE A 82 3.43 -10.88 -2.09
CA ILE A 82 2.60 -11.89 -1.42
C ILE A 82 3.44 -12.85 -0.57
N SER A 83 4.60 -13.29 -1.08
CA SER A 83 5.50 -14.15 -0.30
C SER A 83 6.03 -13.45 0.96
N GLY A 84 6.27 -12.14 0.85
CA GLY A 84 6.63 -11.26 1.95
C GLY A 84 5.53 -11.13 2.98
N LEU A 85 4.30 -10.88 2.53
CA LEU A 85 3.13 -10.76 3.38
C LEU A 85 2.90 -12.04 4.21
N VAL A 86 2.97 -13.22 3.58
CA VAL A 86 2.83 -14.50 4.29
C VAL A 86 3.86 -14.62 5.41
N LYS A 87 5.12 -14.27 5.10
CA LYS A 87 6.21 -14.26 6.07
C LYS A 87 6.01 -13.24 7.17
N LEU A 88 5.48 -12.06 6.88
CA LEU A 88 5.25 -11.00 7.87
C LEU A 88 4.11 -11.38 8.82
N LEU A 89 2.97 -11.83 8.26
CA LEU A 89 1.79 -12.24 9.04
C LEU A 89 2.04 -13.47 9.92
N SER A 90 3.03 -14.31 9.61
CA SER A 90 3.40 -15.44 10.47
C SER A 90 4.20 -15.05 11.71
N ARG A 91 4.66 -13.79 11.83
CA ARG A 91 5.52 -13.31 12.93
C ARG A 91 4.94 -12.10 13.67
N PHE A 92 4.20 -11.24 12.96
CA PHE A 92 3.63 -10.02 13.52
C PHE A 92 2.10 -10.12 13.57
N ALA A 93 1.52 -9.71 14.69
CA ALA A 93 0.11 -9.37 14.74
C ALA A 93 -0.11 -8.02 14.07
N VAL A 94 -1.21 -7.86 13.34
CA VAL A 94 -1.51 -6.68 12.53
C VAL A 94 -2.84 -6.08 12.96
N GLY A 95 -2.84 -4.77 13.20
CA GLY A 95 -4.04 -3.98 13.40
C GLY A 95 -4.85 -3.89 12.12
N ASP A 96 -4.43 -3.00 11.23
CA ASP A 96 -5.06 -2.78 9.94
C ASP A 96 -4.15 -3.28 8.81
N LEU A 97 -4.65 -4.21 7.99
CA LEU A 97 -4.02 -4.64 6.73
C LEU A 97 -4.71 -3.92 5.57
N LEU A 98 -4.02 -2.92 5.01
CA LEU A 98 -4.49 -2.07 3.93
C LEU A 98 -4.11 -2.67 2.57
N LEU A 99 -5.11 -2.96 1.74
CA LEU A 99 -4.94 -3.56 0.42
C LEU A 99 -5.69 -2.74 -0.64
N PRO A 100 -5.18 -2.61 -1.88
CA PRO A 100 -5.98 -2.07 -2.97
C PRO A 100 -7.19 -2.97 -3.22
N TYR A 101 -8.37 -2.37 -3.29
CA TYR A 101 -9.53 -3.06 -3.81
C TYR A 101 -9.43 -3.14 -5.33
N MET A 102 -9.54 -4.36 -5.84
CA MET A 102 -9.64 -4.63 -7.27
C MET A 102 -10.73 -5.67 -7.47
N PRO A 103 -11.72 -5.41 -8.35
CA PRO A 103 -12.67 -6.43 -8.77
C PRO A 103 -11.98 -7.72 -9.18
N LEU A 104 -12.63 -8.86 -8.92
CA LEU A 104 -12.07 -10.17 -9.26
C LEU A 104 -11.56 -10.25 -10.70
N TRP A 105 -12.27 -9.68 -11.67
CA TRP A 105 -11.82 -9.71 -13.06
C TRP A 105 -10.46 -9.03 -13.26
N GLN A 106 -10.20 -7.90 -12.59
CA GLN A 106 -8.90 -7.23 -12.63
C GLN A 106 -7.81 -8.09 -11.96
N ARG A 107 -8.12 -8.67 -10.80
CA ARG A 107 -7.20 -9.59 -10.11
C ARG A 107 -6.86 -10.82 -10.96
N LEU A 108 -7.82 -11.33 -11.70
CA LEU A 108 -7.63 -12.43 -12.64
C LEU A 108 -6.78 -12.02 -13.86
N VAL A 109 -6.92 -10.78 -14.38
CA VAL A 109 -5.98 -10.25 -15.40
C VAL A 109 -4.54 -10.42 -14.91
N ILE A 110 -4.27 -9.95 -13.69
CA ILE A 110 -2.92 -10.00 -13.09
C ILE A 110 -2.45 -11.46 -12.94
N ALA A 111 -3.33 -12.34 -12.43
CA ALA A 111 -3.00 -13.74 -12.21
C ALA A 111 -2.55 -14.44 -13.50
N PHE A 112 -3.27 -14.18 -14.60
CA PHE A 112 -2.96 -14.80 -15.89
C PHE A 112 -1.75 -14.18 -16.59
N GLN A 113 -1.53 -12.87 -16.45
CA GLN A 113 -0.32 -12.21 -16.94
C GLN A 113 0.95 -12.71 -16.23
N ALA A 114 0.86 -12.98 -14.93
CA ALA A 114 1.98 -13.51 -14.16
C ALA A 114 2.39 -14.94 -14.57
N GLY A 115 1.60 -15.61 -15.43
CA GLY A 115 1.89 -16.95 -15.96
C GLY A 115 1.94 -18.03 -14.88
N ARG A 116 1.39 -17.78 -13.69
CA ARG A 116 1.46 -18.70 -12.55
C ARG A 116 0.38 -19.76 -12.65
N GLY A 117 0.71 -20.97 -12.18
CA GLY A 117 -0.25 -22.06 -12.12
C GLY A 117 -1.36 -21.82 -11.11
N ASN A 118 -2.50 -22.47 -11.31
CA ASN A 118 -3.72 -22.33 -10.52
C ASN A 118 -3.54 -22.59 -9.01
N ARG A 119 -2.50 -23.34 -8.63
CA ARG A 119 -2.17 -23.68 -7.24
C ARG A 119 -1.15 -22.74 -6.60
N SER A 120 -0.67 -21.73 -7.32
CA SER A 120 0.31 -20.78 -6.78
C SER A 120 -0.30 -19.92 -5.67
N LEU A 121 0.53 -19.50 -4.71
CA LEU A 121 0.12 -18.57 -3.64
C LEU A 121 -0.48 -17.28 -4.24
N LEU A 122 0.16 -16.77 -5.29
CA LEU A 122 -0.29 -15.57 -5.99
C LEU A 122 -1.70 -15.75 -6.58
N THR A 123 -1.95 -16.85 -7.30
CA THR A 123 -3.27 -17.10 -7.89
C THR A 123 -4.34 -17.23 -6.83
N ARG A 124 -4.07 -17.96 -5.72
CA ARG A 124 -5.04 -18.11 -4.62
C ARG A 124 -5.34 -16.76 -3.95
N PHE A 125 -4.31 -15.97 -3.67
CA PHE A 125 -4.46 -14.61 -3.13
C PHE A 125 -5.30 -13.72 -4.06
N LEU A 126 -5.00 -13.75 -5.37
CA LEU A 126 -5.73 -12.97 -6.37
C LEU A 126 -7.18 -13.43 -6.55
N ILE A 127 -7.55 -14.67 -6.24
CA ILE A 127 -8.93 -15.14 -6.31
C ILE A 127 -9.75 -14.62 -5.13
N ASN A 128 -9.21 -14.70 -3.91
CA ASN A 128 -9.84 -14.10 -2.74
C ASN A 128 -8.75 -13.81 -1.68
N PRO A 129 -8.30 -12.56 -1.52
CA PRO A 129 -7.23 -12.22 -0.60
C PRO A 129 -7.65 -12.43 0.85
N VAL A 130 -8.92 -12.18 1.20
CA VAL A 130 -9.44 -12.39 2.56
C VAL A 130 -9.44 -13.87 2.91
N ASP A 131 -10.00 -14.73 2.04
CA ASP A 131 -9.99 -16.19 2.23
C ASP A 131 -8.55 -16.73 2.31
N PHE A 132 -7.65 -16.23 1.46
CA PHE A 132 -6.25 -16.59 1.49
C PHE A 132 -5.61 -16.27 2.85
N ILE A 133 -5.82 -15.05 3.37
CA ILE A 133 -5.30 -14.62 4.67
C ILE A 133 -5.92 -15.43 5.80
N ALA A 134 -7.23 -15.70 5.74
CA ALA A 134 -7.95 -16.53 6.70
C ALA A 134 -7.37 -17.95 6.80
N GLY A 135 -6.89 -18.49 5.67
CA GLY A 135 -6.25 -19.80 5.60
C GLY A 135 -4.78 -19.83 6.00
N LEU A 136 -4.15 -18.69 6.33
CA LEU A 136 -2.75 -18.67 6.76
C LEU A 136 -2.62 -19.12 8.22
N PRO A 137 -1.69 -20.05 8.53
CA PRO A 137 -1.45 -20.45 9.91
C PRO A 137 -0.84 -19.29 10.70
N ASN A 138 -1.33 -19.08 11.93
CA ASN A 138 -0.85 -18.08 12.88
C ASN A 138 -1.00 -16.61 12.43
N ALA A 139 -1.71 -16.33 11.32
CA ALA A 139 -1.98 -14.96 10.93
C ALA A 139 -2.97 -14.32 11.92
N SER A 140 -2.59 -13.17 12.48
CA SER A 140 -3.45 -12.38 13.36
C SER A 140 -3.63 -10.99 12.76
N VAL A 141 -4.80 -10.76 12.15
CA VAL A 141 -5.17 -9.49 11.53
C VAL A 141 -6.48 -9.02 12.14
N ARG A 142 -6.49 -7.86 12.80
CA ARG A 142 -7.72 -7.31 13.42
C ARG A 142 -8.69 -6.83 12.36
N ARG A 143 -8.22 -6.14 11.32
CA ARG A 143 -9.06 -5.61 10.24
C ARG A 143 -8.33 -5.58 8.91
N ILE A 144 -9.01 -5.97 7.84
CA ILE A 144 -8.57 -5.80 6.46
C ILE A 144 -9.32 -4.59 5.89
N LEU A 145 -8.57 -3.58 5.46
CA LEU A 145 -9.08 -2.35 4.85
C LEU A 145 -8.86 -2.40 3.34
N LEU A 146 -9.95 -2.37 2.58
CA LEU A 146 -9.93 -2.40 1.12
C LEU A 146 -10.08 -0.97 0.58
N VAL A 147 -9.12 -0.51 -0.23
CA VAL A 147 -9.11 0.86 -0.78
C VAL A 147 -9.71 0.86 -2.20
N PRO A 148 -10.90 1.45 -2.43
CA PRO A 148 -11.47 1.57 -3.77
C PRO A 148 -10.55 2.37 -4.72
N ALA A 149 -10.74 2.19 -6.04
CA ALA A 149 -10.05 3.01 -7.03
C ALA A 149 -10.34 4.50 -6.80
N GLY A 150 -9.38 5.39 -7.10
CA GLY A 150 -9.45 6.82 -6.77
C GLY A 150 -10.52 7.67 -7.50
N GLY A 151 -11.67 7.14 -7.92
CA GLY A 151 -12.77 7.86 -8.59
C GLY A 151 -12.43 8.40 -9.99
N ARG A 152 -13.35 9.05 -10.71
CA ARG A 152 -13.06 9.79 -11.97
C ARG A 152 -12.81 11.28 -11.67
N ALA A 153 -12.08 11.98 -12.54
CA ALA A 153 -11.73 13.40 -12.39
C ALA A 153 -12.94 14.33 -12.11
N GLU A 154 -14.13 13.95 -12.58
CA GLU A 154 -15.38 14.70 -12.46
C GLU A 154 -15.94 14.70 -11.03
N ASP A 155 -15.76 13.59 -10.29
CA ASP A 155 -16.13 13.48 -8.86
C ASP A 155 -15.10 14.16 -7.92
N ARG A 156 -13.95 14.56 -8.47
CA ARG A 156 -12.77 15.06 -7.75
C ARG A 156 -12.69 16.58 -7.67
N LEU A 157 -13.46 17.34 -8.47
CA LEU A 157 -13.47 18.81 -8.46
C LEU A 157 -14.18 19.43 -7.25
N LEU A 158 -14.83 18.60 -6.41
CA LEU A 158 -15.65 19.05 -5.28
C LEU A 158 -15.01 18.76 -3.90
N ARG A 159 -13.81 18.15 -3.85
CA ARG A 159 -13.20 17.65 -2.59
C ARG A 159 -11.85 18.29 -2.25
N ASP A 160 -11.67 19.55 -2.62
CA ASP A 160 -10.58 20.40 -2.12
C ASP A 160 -10.83 20.86 -0.66
N GLU A 161 -11.33 19.96 0.21
CA GLU A 161 -11.18 20.20 1.64
C GLU A 161 -9.71 19.91 1.96
N ALA A 162 -8.89 20.96 1.79
CA ALA A 162 -7.53 20.99 2.28
C ALA A 162 -7.49 20.49 3.74
N PRO A 163 -6.37 19.88 4.18
CA PRO A 163 -6.14 19.70 5.60
C PRO A 163 -6.50 21.00 6.33
N SER A 164 -7.34 20.91 7.36
CA SER A 164 -7.85 22.09 8.05
C SER A 164 -6.67 22.95 8.54
N ASP A 165 -6.65 24.23 8.16
CA ASP A 165 -5.74 25.24 8.71
C ASP A 165 -5.99 25.51 10.22
N GLY A 166 -6.92 24.77 10.83
CA GLY A 166 -7.15 24.80 12.27
C GLY A 166 -5.95 24.30 13.07
N PRO A 167 -5.86 24.68 14.36
CA PRO A 167 -4.84 24.12 15.24
C PRO A 167 -4.95 22.59 15.29
N PRO A 168 -3.84 21.86 15.52
CA PRO A 168 -3.89 20.41 15.69
C PRO A 168 -4.95 20.08 16.73
N ARG A 169 -5.81 19.08 16.46
CA ARG A 169 -6.77 18.64 17.47
C ARG A 169 -5.95 18.21 18.69
N GLN A 170 -6.11 18.92 19.81
CA GLN A 170 -5.40 18.57 21.02
C GLN A 170 -5.77 17.13 21.38
N ILE A 171 -4.75 16.28 21.57
CA ILE A 171 -4.95 14.95 22.13
C ILE A 171 -5.61 15.16 23.49
N ALA A 172 -6.85 14.73 23.65
CA ALA A 172 -7.57 14.87 24.91
C ALA A 172 -6.75 14.25 26.06
N GLU A 173 -6.78 14.87 27.25
CA GLU A 173 -5.97 14.43 28.39
C GLU A 173 -6.21 12.97 28.80
N SER A 174 -7.39 12.43 28.46
CA SER A 174 -7.76 11.03 28.64
C SER A 174 -6.87 10.02 27.91
N TYR A 175 -6.08 10.45 26.91
CA TYR A 175 -5.22 9.55 26.13
C TYR A 175 -3.78 9.45 26.66
N ARG A 176 -3.45 9.96 27.85
CA ARG A 176 -2.07 9.89 28.38
C ARG A 176 -1.59 8.46 28.65
N GLU A 177 -2.48 7.49 28.86
CA GLU A 177 -2.09 6.10 29.23
C GLU A 177 -2.44 5.01 28.19
N GLY A 178 -3.26 5.31 27.18
CA GLY A 178 -3.70 4.36 26.14
C GLY A 178 -2.88 4.39 24.84
N PRO A 179 -3.16 3.46 23.89
CA PRO A 179 -2.64 3.53 22.52
C PRO A 179 -3.04 4.84 21.83
N LEU A 180 -2.27 5.26 20.82
CA LEU A 180 -2.62 6.44 20.01
C LEU A 180 -3.98 6.20 19.33
N PRO A 181 -4.92 7.16 19.39
CA PRO A 181 -6.23 6.97 18.77
C PRO A 181 -6.09 7.00 17.25
N VAL A 182 -6.82 6.09 16.59
CA VAL A 182 -6.81 5.95 15.12
C VAL A 182 -8.23 6.11 14.61
N VAL A 183 -8.43 7.00 13.66
CA VAL A 183 -9.71 7.19 12.97
C VAL A 183 -9.56 6.70 11.54
N VAL A 184 -10.42 5.77 11.15
CA VAL A 184 -10.49 5.24 9.78
C VAL A 184 -11.91 5.43 9.28
N PRO A 185 -12.16 6.40 8.39
CA PRO A 185 -13.45 6.55 7.75
C PRO A 185 -13.70 5.36 6.82
N THR A 186 -14.73 4.56 7.13
CA THR A 186 -15.09 3.38 6.35
C THR A 186 -16.55 3.40 5.93
N GLU A 187 -16.80 2.71 4.82
CA GLU A 187 -18.12 2.43 4.30
C GLU A 187 -18.35 0.91 4.31
N LYS A 188 -19.60 0.48 4.52
CA LYS A 188 -19.93 -0.95 4.53
C LYS A 188 -19.76 -1.61 3.17
N ARG A 189 -19.85 -0.83 2.09
CA ARG A 189 -19.72 -1.29 0.71
C ARG A 189 -19.01 -0.21 -0.08
N PRO A 190 -18.17 -0.59 -1.05
CA PRO A 190 -17.54 0.40 -1.89
C PRO A 190 -18.63 0.99 -2.81
N ASP A 191 -18.60 2.30 -3.05
CA ASP A 191 -19.44 2.97 -4.05
C ASP A 191 -19.03 2.55 -5.46
N VAL A 192 -19.42 1.34 -5.84
CA VAL A 192 -19.00 0.71 -7.10
C VAL A 192 -20.23 0.30 -7.87
N GLN A 193 -20.38 0.89 -9.06
CA GLN A 193 -21.42 0.51 -10.01
C GLN A 193 -21.13 -0.91 -10.55
N GLY A 194 -22.15 -1.76 -10.56
CA GLY A 194 -22.10 -3.11 -11.12
C GLY A 194 -22.31 -4.21 -10.08
N THR A 195 -23.26 -5.11 -10.38
CA THR A 195 -23.66 -6.24 -9.51
C THR A 195 -22.49 -7.16 -9.13
N ASP A 196 -21.52 -7.31 -10.03
CA ASP A 196 -20.40 -8.22 -9.82
C ASP A 196 -19.39 -7.73 -8.78
N ASN A 197 -19.19 -6.42 -8.70
CA ASN A 197 -18.30 -5.80 -7.71
C ASN A 197 -18.90 -5.94 -6.30
N ILE A 198 -20.22 -5.76 -6.18
CA ILE A 198 -20.97 -5.96 -4.94
C ILE A 198 -20.85 -7.41 -4.47
N LEU A 199 -21.09 -8.38 -5.36
CA LEU A 199 -20.94 -9.80 -5.04
C LEU A 199 -19.50 -10.17 -4.65
N ASP A 200 -18.50 -9.43 -5.14
CA ASP A 200 -17.10 -9.64 -4.78
C ASP A 200 -16.73 -9.10 -3.41
N ALA A 201 -17.22 -7.91 -3.10
CA ALA A 201 -17.14 -7.35 -1.76
C ALA A 201 -17.82 -8.26 -0.72
N ASP A 202 -19.04 -8.74 -1.02
CA ASP A 202 -19.79 -9.62 -0.13
C ASP A 202 -19.05 -10.95 0.09
N ASN A 203 -18.52 -11.58 -0.96
CA ASN A 203 -17.75 -12.84 -0.85
C ASN A 203 -16.44 -12.68 -0.05
N MET A 204 -15.73 -11.56 -0.21
CA MET A 204 -14.55 -11.28 0.62
C MET A 204 -14.94 -11.12 2.10
N THR A 205 -16.02 -10.38 2.37
CA THR A 205 -16.49 -10.14 3.75
C THR A 205 -16.93 -11.43 4.42
N GLN A 206 -17.61 -12.33 3.69
CA GLN A 206 -18.04 -13.64 4.20
C GLN A 206 -16.87 -14.61 4.47
N ALA A 207 -15.74 -14.45 3.77
CA ALA A 207 -14.56 -15.28 3.95
C ALA A 207 -13.69 -14.86 5.14
N ALA A 208 -14.04 -13.77 5.84
CA ALA A 208 -13.26 -13.28 6.97
C ALA A 208 -13.25 -14.29 8.12
N PRO A 209 -12.08 -14.56 8.75
CA PRO A 209 -12.01 -15.41 9.91
C PRO A 209 -12.69 -14.73 11.11
N SER A 210 -13.11 -15.51 12.10
CA SER A 210 -13.73 -14.98 13.31
C SER A 210 -12.79 -14.00 14.01
N GLY A 211 -13.27 -12.77 14.27
CA GLY A 211 -12.50 -11.71 14.92
C GLY A 211 -11.75 -10.77 13.96
N THR A 212 -11.77 -11.01 12.65
CA THR A 212 -11.23 -10.09 11.64
C THR A 212 -12.35 -9.33 10.95
N ALA A 213 -12.32 -7.99 11.02
CA ALA A 213 -13.23 -7.14 10.26
C ALA A 213 -12.75 -6.97 8.82
N VAL A 214 -13.69 -6.85 7.87
CA VAL A 214 -13.40 -6.47 6.48
C VAL A 214 -14.23 -5.24 6.17
N GLU A 215 -13.56 -4.14 5.85
CA GLU A 215 -14.18 -2.83 5.63
C GLU A 215 -13.59 -2.15 4.39
N PHE A 216 -14.37 -1.27 3.77
CA PHE A 216 -13.93 -0.45 2.64
C PHE A 216 -13.62 0.95 3.14
N MET A 217 -12.48 1.51 2.73
CA MET A 217 -12.21 2.92 3.02
C MET A 217 -13.19 3.80 2.25
N ALA A 218 -13.71 4.83 2.93
CA ALA A 218 -14.51 5.84 2.27
C ALA A 218 -13.68 6.49 1.14
N PRO A 219 -14.23 6.70 -0.06
CA PRO A 219 -13.48 7.28 -1.17
C PRO A 219 -12.87 8.64 -0.82
N GLY A 220 -11.55 8.79 -1.01
CA GLY A 220 -10.83 10.02 -0.70
C GLY A 220 -10.64 10.30 0.80
N ALA A 221 -10.80 9.30 1.67
CA ALA A 221 -10.52 9.42 3.09
C ALA A 221 -9.08 9.04 3.44
N ALA A 222 -8.56 9.65 4.51
CA ALA A 222 -7.29 9.30 5.13
C ALA A 222 -7.50 8.55 6.45
N ILE A 223 -6.52 7.73 6.82
CA ILE A 223 -6.37 7.18 8.17
C ILE A 223 -5.73 8.26 9.02
N GLU A 224 -6.39 8.72 10.08
CA GLU A 224 -5.83 9.71 11.00
C GLU A 224 -5.31 9.06 12.28
N VAL A 225 -4.10 9.42 12.68
CA VAL A 225 -3.45 8.98 13.94
C VAL A 225 -3.28 10.19 14.84
N ALA A 226 -3.84 10.08 16.05
CA ALA A 226 -3.78 11.10 17.10
C ALA A 226 -4.25 12.50 16.69
N GLY A 227 -5.00 12.62 15.58
CA GLY A 227 -5.44 13.91 15.04
C GLY A 227 -4.30 14.82 14.57
N CYS A 228 -3.09 14.28 14.40
CA CYS A 228 -1.89 15.03 14.02
C CYS A 228 -1.17 14.46 12.80
N TRP A 229 -1.40 13.18 12.47
CA TRP A 229 -0.73 12.47 11.39
C TRP A 229 -1.76 11.72 10.54
N GLU A 230 -1.55 11.65 9.23
CA GLU A 230 -2.44 10.96 8.32
C GLU A 230 -1.72 9.98 7.39
N PHE A 231 -2.47 8.98 6.94
CA PHE A 231 -2.12 8.12 5.81
C PHE A 231 -3.22 8.21 4.75
N MET A 232 -2.91 8.76 3.59
CA MET A 232 -3.86 8.99 2.51
C MET A 232 -3.53 8.05 1.34
N PRO A 233 -4.31 6.97 1.15
CA PRO A 233 -4.06 6.01 0.09
C PRO A 233 -4.68 6.46 -1.24
N TYR A 234 -3.92 6.34 -2.33
CA TYR A 234 -4.40 6.54 -3.70
C TYR A 234 -4.25 5.23 -4.47
N ASN A 235 -5.38 4.58 -4.76
CA ASN A 235 -5.39 3.34 -5.53
C ASN A 235 -5.48 3.63 -7.04
N ASP A 236 -4.36 3.49 -7.75
CA ASP A 236 -4.27 3.67 -9.21
C ASP A 236 -4.73 2.41 -9.96
N ALA A 237 -5.98 1.99 -9.73
CA ALA A 237 -6.54 0.72 -10.20
C ALA A 237 -7.42 0.81 -11.46
N ASP A 238 -7.43 1.94 -12.18
CA ASP A 238 -8.37 2.09 -13.30
C ASP A 238 -7.90 1.36 -14.58
N LEU A 239 -8.19 0.06 -14.63
CA LEU A 239 -8.13 -0.76 -15.84
C LEU A 239 -9.46 -0.79 -16.60
N THR A 240 -10.49 -0.09 -16.13
CA THR A 240 -11.84 -0.08 -16.73
C THR A 240 -11.85 0.27 -18.23
N PRO A 241 -11.00 1.19 -18.75
CA PRO A 241 -10.96 1.48 -20.18
C PRO A 241 -10.57 0.29 -21.06
N MET A 242 -10.01 -0.77 -20.46
CA MET A 242 -9.48 -1.92 -21.18
C MET A 242 -10.50 -3.06 -21.32
N ALA A 243 -11.59 -3.08 -20.56
CA ALA A 243 -12.51 -4.22 -20.49
C ALA A 243 -13.86 -3.92 -21.17
N SER A 244 -14.25 -4.73 -22.17
CA SER A 244 -15.60 -4.64 -22.76
C SER A 244 -16.65 -5.18 -21.80
N ALA A 245 -17.90 -4.70 -21.92
CA ALA A 245 -19.02 -5.20 -21.12
C ALA A 245 -19.25 -6.71 -21.32
N GLU A 246 -19.02 -7.23 -22.53
CA GLU A 246 -19.08 -8.65 -22.85
C GLU A 246 -18.01 -9.46 -22.11
N PHE A 247 -16.78 -8.95 -22.08
CA PHE A 247 -15.68 -9.58 -21.35
C PHE A 247 -16.00 -9.64 -19.84
N ILE A 248 -16.49 -8.53 -19.26
CA ILE A 248 -16.89 -8.49 -17.84
C ILE A 248 -17.98 -9.52 -17.57
N ALA A 249 -19.05 -9.56 -18.37
CA ALA A 249 -20.14 -10.53 -18.21
C ALA A 249 -19.65 -11.99 -18.30
N ARG A 250 -18.71 -12.29 -19.20
CA ARG A 250 -18.14 -13.63 -19.35
C ARG A 250 -17.32 -14.03 -18.12
N VAL A 251 -16.49 -13.14 -17.59
CA VAL A 251 -15.73 -13.39 -16.36
C VAL A 251 -16.66 -13.61 -15.17
N SER A 252 -17.74 -12.85 -15.07
CA SER A 252 -18.73 -12.97 -13.99
C SER A 252 -19.49 -14.30 -14.03
N GLY A 253 -19.81 -14.81 -15.22
CA GLY A 253 -20.39 -16.15 -15.36
C GLY A 253 -19.46 -17.27 -14.90
N LEU A 254 -18.16 -17.16 -15.24
CA LEU A 254 -17.15 -18.16 -14.86
C LEU A 254 -16.73 -18.05 -13.38
N ARG A 255 -16.78 -16.84 -12.81
CA ARG A 255 -16.55 -16.59 -11.39
C ARG A 255 -17.44 -17.45 -10.50
N LYS A 256 -18.73 -17.56 -10.82
CA LYS A 256 -19.67 -18.37 -10.02
C LYS A 256 -19.23 -19.84 -9.96
N LYS A 257 -18.68 -20.37 -11.05
CA LYS A 257 -18.11 -21.72 -11.09
C LYS A 257 -16.80 -21.84 -10.30
N LEU A 258 -15.97 -20.79 -10.34
CA LEU A 258 -14.68 -20.75 -9.64
C LEU A 258 -14.83 -20.70 -8.11
N LEU A 259 -15.78 -19.88 -7.64
CA LEU A 259 -16.02 -19.64 -6.21
C LEU A 259 -16.97 -20.67 -5.58
N ALA A 260 -17.71 -21.46 -6.38
CA ALA A 260 -18.53 -22.54 -5.86
C ALA A 260 -17.68 -23.61 -5.14
N GLU A 261 -18.31 -24.30 -4.19
CA GLU A 261 -17.79 -25.58 -3.68
C GLU A 261 -17.79 -26.59 -4.83
N ALA A 262 -16.62 -26.75 -5.44
CA ALA A 262 -16.41 -27.58 -6.62
C ALA A 262 -15.07 -28.33 -6.51
N PRO A 263 -14.95 -29.52 -7.13
CA PRO A 263 -13.69 -30.26 -7.18
C PRO A 263 -12.56 -29.41 -7.78
N ALA A 264 -11.32 -29.67 -7.33
CA ALA A 264 -10.14 -28.98 -7.82
C ALA A 264 -10.00 -29.02 -9.35
N SER A 265 -10.40 -30.13 -9.98
CA SER A 265 -10.41 -30.28 -11.44
C SER A 265 -11.34 -29.27 -12.14
N ILE A 266 -12.53 -29.03 -11.60
CA ILE A 266 -13.49 -28.06 -12.15
C ILE A 266 -12.96 -26.63 -12.01
N LYS A 267 -12.35 -26.30 -10.87
CA LYS A 267 -11.71 -24.99 -10.65
C LYS A 267 -10.54 -24.80 -11.61
N GLU A 268 -9.75 -25.85 -11.85
CA GLU A 268 -8.64 -25.83 -12.81
C GLU A 268 -9.13 -25.63 -14.25
N THR A 269 -10.18 -26.34 -14.69
CA THR A 269 -10.80 -26.13 -16.00
C THR A 269 -11.38 -24.73 -16.15
N THR A 270 -12.05 -24.22 -15.12
CA THR A 270 -12.63 -22.86 -15.13
C THR A 270 -11.56 -21.78 -15.22
N LEU A 271 -10.43 -21.95 -14.52
CA LEU A 271 -9.29 -21.04 -14.63
C LEU A 271 -8.62 -21.09 -16.01
N SER A 272 -8.54 -22.26 -16.65
CA SER A 272 -8.08 -22.38 -18.02
C SER A 272 -9.02 -21.69 -19.01
N GLU A 273 -10.34 -21.87 -18.87
CA GLU A 273 -11.34 -21.18 -19.69
C GLU A 273 -11.26 -19.66 -19.52
N LEU A 274 -11.14 -19.20 -18.27
CA LEU A 274 -10.91 -17.78 -17.99
C LEU A 274 -9.67 -17.29 -18.73
N LYS A 275 -8.53 -17.97 -18.59
CA LYS A 275 -7.27 -17.60 -19.24
C LYS A 275 -7.42 -17.42 -20.76
N GLU A 276 -8.20 -18.28 -21.43
CA GLU A 276 -8.51 -18.14 -22.87
C GLU A 276 -9.35 -16.90 -23.16
N VAL A 277 -10.41 -16.65 -22.38
CA VAL A 277 -11.22 -15.42 -22.48
C VAL A 277 -10.34 -14.17 -22.34
N TYR A 278 -9.38 -14.16 -21.42
CA TYR A 278 -8.41 -13.07 -21.27
C TYR A 278 -7.48 -12.94 -22.48
N ALA A 279 -6.91 -14.04 -22.97
CA ALA A 279 -6.00 -14.02 -24.11
C ALA A 279 -6.67 -13.41 -25.35
N ASN A 280 -7.94 -13.72 -25.56
CA ASN A 280 -8.75 -13.20 -26.66
C ASN A 280 -9.10 -11.72 -26.49
N ALA A 281 -9.44 -11.29 -25.27
CA ALA A 281 -9.86 -9.90 -25.02
C ALA A 281 -8.70 -8.89 -25.05
N PHE A 282 -7.49 -9.29 -24.65
CA PHE A 282 -6.40 -8.35 -24.35
C PHE A 282 -5.12 -8.51 -25.21
N ASN A 283 -5.12 -9.35 -26.25
CA ASN A 283 -4.05 -9.57 -27.25
C ASN A 283 -2.59 -9.62 -26.69
N SER A 284 -1.97 -10.80 -26.66
CA SER A 284 -0.77 -11.15 -25.86
C SER A 284 0.53 -10.34 -26.10
N ALA A 285 0.68 -9.62 -27.21
CA ALA A 285 1.94 -8.99 -27.60
C ALA A 285 2.28 -7.68 -26.86
N THR A 286 1.30 -6.94 -26.33
CA THR A 286 1.49 -5.69 -25.57
C THR A 286 1.51 -5.91 -24.05
N GLN A 287 1.48 -7.17 -23.59
CA GLN A 287 1.06 -7.52 -22.22
C GLN A 287 2.14 -7.55 -21.13
N ARG A 288 3.44 -7.54 -21.46
CA ARG A 288 4.50 -7.56 -20.42
C ARG A 288 4.57 -6.29 -19.58
N GLU A 289 4.02 -5.18 -20.08
CA GLU A 289 4.08 -3.87 -19.40
C GLU A 289 2.88 -3.60 -18.48
N ASN A 290 1.90 -4.52 -18.43
CA ASN A 290 0.62 -4.27 -17.74
C ASN A 290 0.54 -4.83 -16.32
N GLY A 291 1.42 -5.75 -15.93
CA GLY A 291 1.38 -6.45 -14.64
C GLY A 291 1.53 -5.54 -13.41
N ASN A 292 2.14 -4.36 -13.59
CA ASN A 292 2.41 -3.40 -12.52
C ASN A 292 1.53 -2.14 -12.61
N ARG A 293 0.52 -2.12 -13.50
CA ARG A 293 -0.31 -0.92 -13.72
C ARG A 293 -1.18 -0.52 -12.53
N ILE A 294 -1.35 -1.40 -11.55
CA ILE A 294 -2.13 -1.13 -10.35
C ILE A 294 -1.19 -1.11 -9.14
N SER A 295 -1.14 0.03 -8.47
CA SER A 295 -0.42 0.20 -7.21
C SER A 295 -1.23 1.11 -6.29
N LEU A 296 -1.20 0.79 -5.00
CA LEU A 296 -1.72 1.61 -3.92
C LEU A 296 -0.62 2.53 -3.44
N PHE A 297 -0.65 3.78 -3.91
CA PHE A 297 0.20 4.84 -3.39
C PHE A 297 -0.25 5.19 -1.98
N LEU A 298 0.67 5.59 -1.12
CA LEU A 298 0.37 6.00 0.25
C LEU A 298 1.15 7.26 0.60
N TYR A 299 0.45 8.38 0.71
CA TYR A 299 0.99 9.56 1.36
C TYR A 299 0.93 9.37 2.88
N CYS A 300 1.97 9.79 3.59
CA CYS A 300 1.97 9.90 5.04
C CYS A 300 2.65 11.19 5.50
N GLY A 301 2.05 11.86 6.48
CA GLY A 301 2.52 13.17 6.91
C GLY A 301 1.64 13.82 7.97
N PRO A 302 2.06 14.96 8.54
CA PRO A 302 1.24 15.75 9.45
C PRO A 302 -0.03 16.29 8.80
N ILE A 303 -1.12 16.32 9.56
CA ILE A 303 -2.43 16.83 9.11
C ILE A 303 -2.42 18.36 8.97
N THR A 304 -1.66 19.10 9.79
CA THR A 304 -1.77 20.58 9.82
C THR A 304 -0.42 21.27 9.64
N PRO A 305 -0.39 22.45 8.99
CA PRO A 305 0.79 23.32 8.93
C PRO A 305 1.35 23.74 10.29
N ALA A 306 0.52 23.78 11.34
CA ALA A 306 0.96 24.17 12.68
C ALA A 306 1.96 23.17 13.31
N LEU A 307 1.94 21.90 12.90
CA LEU A 307 2.97 20.90 13.26
C LEU A 307 4.25 21.05 12.42
N GLU A 308 4.17 21.75 11.28
CA GLU A 308 5.29 22.03 10.38
C GLU A 308 6.20 23.17 10.87
N ALA A 309 5.70 24.01 11.80
CA ALA A 309 6.45 25.13 12.39
C ALA A 309 7.44 24.70 13.49
N ALA A 310 7.43 23.42 13.90
CA ALA A 310 8.39 22.88 14.85
C ALA A 310 9.77 22.72 14.18
N ARG A 311 10.87 22.91 14.92
CA ARG A 311 12.22 22.69 14.40
C ARG A 311 12.40 21.22 14.02
N GLN A 312 12.29 20.91 12.74
CA GLN A 312 12.45 19.56 12.23
C GLN A 312 13.92 19.34 11.85
N GLN A 313 14.58 18.40 12.53
CA GLN A 313 15.93 17.93 12.17
C GLN A 313 15.78 16.58 11.47
N ALA A 314 16.26 16.48 10.23
CA ALA A 314 16.35 15.19 9.55
C ALA A 314 17.70 14.56 9.83
N VAL A 315 17.68 13.30 10.28
CA VAL A 315 18.86 12.45 10.34
C VAL A 315 18.66 11.29 9.40
N VAL A 316 19.55 11.16 8.42
CA VAL A 316 19.59 10.01 7.52
C VAL A 316 20.77 9.15 7.90
N LEU A 317 20.47 7.90 8.26
CA LEU A 317 21.47 6.85 8.46
C LEU A 317 21.49 5.96 7.22
N SER A 318 22.65 5.76 6.60
CA SER A 318 22.81 4.78 5.53
C SER A 318 23.88 3.76 5.88
N GLY A 319 23.58 2.47 5.68
CA GLY A 319 24.46 1.36 6.05
C GLY A 319 24.90 0.54 4.85
N ALA A 320 26.20 0.25 4.72
CA ALA A 320 26.71 -0.72 3.75
C ALA A 320 27.74 -1.67 4.40
N LYS A 321 27.40 -2.96 4.50
CA LYS A 321 28.29 -4.11 4.83
C LYS A 321 29.40 -3.81 5.87
N ASN A 322 29.09 -3.10 6.97
CA ASN A 322 29.97 -2.68 8.09
C ASN A 322 30.33 -1.18 8.17
N ARG A 323 29.68 -0.29 7.42
CA ARG A 323 29.81 1.17 7.60
C ARG A 323 28.44 1.80 7.74
N CYS A 324 28.26 2.59 8.79
CA CYS A 324 27.10 3.48 8.97
C CYS A 324 27.56 4.91 8.68
N TYR A 325 26.93 5.54 7.70
CA TYR A 325 27.11 6.95 7.38
C TYR A 325 25.99 7.74 8.03
N TYR A 326 26.39 8.73 8.83
CA TYR A 326 25.48 9.67 9.48
C TYR A 326 25.44 10.96 8.65
N HIS A 327 24.26 11.30 8.16
CA HIS A 327 24.01 12.57 7.47
C HIS A 327 22.93 13.34 8.22
N GLN A 328 23.32 14.42 8.88
CA GLN A 328 22.40 15.36 9.48
C GLN A 328 22.09 16.48 8.49
N PHE A 329 20.81 16.66 8.21
CA PHE A 329 20.32 17.75 7.40
C PHE A 329 19.68 18.77 8.33
N ASN A 330 20.21 19.99 8.30
CA ASN A 330 19.66 21.13 9.04
C ASN A 330 18.58 21.88 8.24
N THR A 331 18.14 21.31 7.12
CA THR A 331 17.03 21.84 6.33
C THR A 331 15.72 21.48 7.04
N PRO A 332 14.77 22.42 7.18
CA PRO A 332 13.43 22.09 7.62
C PRO A 332 12.84 21.02 6.68
N CYS A 333 12.51 19.84 7.19
CA CYS A 333 11.82 18.81 6.44
C CYS A 333 10.59 18.35 7.21
N HIS A 334 9.46 18.28 6.53
CA HIS A 334 8.18 18.05 7.18
C HIS A 334 7.92 16.57 7.52
N GLY A 335 8.90 15.71 7.25
CA GLY A 335 8.79 14.27 7.46
C GLY A 335 7.75 13.61 6.56
N ASN A 336 7.17 14.31 5.59
CA ASN A 336 6.20 13.76 4.65
C ASN A 336 6.86 12.76 3.72
N LEU A 337 6.20 11.63 3.50
CA LEU A 337 6.67 10.60 2.59
C LEU A 337 5.54 10.16 1.67
N LEU A 338 5.84 10.10 0.37
CA LEU A 338 4.99 9.45 -0.62
C LEU A 338 5.60 8.10 -0.97
N TYR A 339 4.92 7.03 -0.55
CA TYR A 339 5.15 5.68 -1.05
C TYR A 339 4.40 5.48 -2.36
N THR A 340 5.07 4.93 -3.36
CA THR A 340 4.50 4.73 -4.69
C THR A 340 4.40 3.26 -5.08
N GLY A 341 5.06 2.38 -4.31
CA GLY A 341 5.26 0.98 -4.66
C GLY A 341 5.90 0.86 -6.03
N ASP A 342 5.33 -0.02 -6.85
CA ASP A 342 5.69 -0.25 -8.24
C ASP A 342 4.74 0.44 -9.23
N GLY A 343 4.02 1.46 -8.76
CA GLY A 343 3.06 2.23 -9.56
C GLY A 343 3.69 3.01 -10.71
N TYR A 344 2.85 3.65 -11.50
CA TYR A 344 3.28 4.40 -12.70
C TYR A 344 2.92 5.87 -12.57
N LEU A 345 3.92 6.73 -12.73
CA LEU A 345 3.75 8.15 -13.03
C LEU A 345 4.52 8.43 -14.33
N ASP A 346 4.19 7.66 -15.36
CA ASP A 346 4.77 7.65 -16.70
C ASP A 346 4.09 8.63 -17.66
N THR A 347 3.00 9.28 -17.22
CA THR A 347 2.28 10.31 -17.98
C THR A 347 1.87 11.48 -17.09
N ASP A 348 1.76 12.67 -17.69
CA ASP A 348 1.23 13.86 -17.01
C ASP A 348 -0.19 13.65 -16.51
N ALA A 349 -1.02 12.91 -17.26
CA ALA A 349 -2.38 12.60 -16.86
C ALA A 349 -2.45 11.79 -15.56
N ARG A 350 -1.59 10.78 -15.39
CA ARG A 350 -1.48 10.01 -14.13
C ARG A 350 -1.00 10.86 -12.97
N PHE A 351 0.00 11.71 -13.19
CA PHE A 351 0.44 12.66 -12.15
C PHE A 351 -0.66 13.63 -11.75
N ILE A 352 -1.39 14.22 -12.71
CA ILE A 352 -2.52 15.12 -12.44
C ILE A 352 -3.61 14.37 -11.69
N ALA A 353 -3.95 13.15 -12.10
CA ALA A 353 -4.95 12.32 -11.42
C ALA A 353 -4.59 12.06 -9.95
N MET A 354 -3.37 11.61 -9.68
CA MET A 354 -2.86 11.40 -8.32
C MET A 354 -2.85 12.70 -7.52
N ARG A 355 -2.33 13.79 -8.10
CA ARG A 355 -2.24 15.10 -7.41
C ARG A 355 -3.61 15.67 -7.09
N SER A 356 -4.57 15.58 -8.01
CA SER A 356 -5.95 16.00 -7.76
C SER A 356 -6.61 15.14 -6.68
N PHE A 357 -6.28 13.85 -6.59
CA PHE A 357 -6.83 12.97 -5.56
C PHE A 357 -6.22 13.24 -4.18
N LEU A 358 -4.89 13.32 -4.09
CA LEU A 358 -4.19 13.59 -2.82
C LEU A 358 -4.38 15.04 -2.35
N GLY A 359 -4.74 15.95 -3.26
CA GLY A 359 -4.77 17.37 -3.00
C GLY A 359 -3.38 18.01 -3.16
N TYR A 360 -3.39 19.26 -3.61
CA TYR A 360 -2.16 19.97 -3.96
C TYR A 360 -1.18 20.11 -2.78
N GLN A 361 -1.69 20.45 -1.60
CA GLN A 361 -0.87 20.69 -0.42
C GLN A 361 -0.06 19.45 0.00
N ARG A 362 -0.65 18.26 -0.02
CA ARG A 362 0.05 17.01 0.31
C ARG A 362 1.22 16.76 -0.64
N VAL A 363 0.98 16.94 -1.94
CA VAL A 363 1.99 16.70 -2.99
C VAL A 363 3.15 17.70 -2.91
N GLU A 364 2.89 18.99 -2.66
CA GLU A 364 3.96 19.99 -2.54
C GLU A 364 4.84 19.82 -1.31
N ARG A 365 4.30 19.19 -0.26
CA ARG A 365 5.00 19.02 1.02
C ARG A 365 5.81 17.73 1.10
N VAL A 366 5.77 16.88 0.07
CA VAL A 366 6.49 15.60 0.04
C VAL A 366 7.99 15.86 0.24
N SER A 367 8.52 15.49 1.40
CA SER A 367 9.95 15.59 1.71
C SER A 367 10.70 14.36 1.19
N ALA A 368 10.11 13.17 1.33
CA ALA A 368 10.69 11.93 0.83
C ALA A 368 9.78 11.30 -0.22
N LEU A 369 10.36 10.86 -1.33
CA LEU A 369 9.67 10.13 -2.38
C LEU A 369 10.32 8.76 -2.53
N GLN A 370 9.56 7.69 -2.30
CA GLN A 370 9.97 6.38 -2.79
C GLN A 370 9.80 6.37 -4.31
N VAL A 371 10.88 6.12 -5.04
CA VAL A 371 10.87 6.13 -6.50
C VAL A 371 10.35 4.80 -7.02
N MET A 372 9.33 4.86 -7.88
CA MET A 372 8.66 3.70 -8.47
C MET A 372 9.63 2.74 -9.15
N HIS A 373 9.37 1.42 -8.99
CA HIS A 373 9.96 0.34 -9.78
C HIS A 373 11.49 0.51 -10.02
N HIS A 374 12.20 0.82 -8.94
CA HIS A 374 13.66 0.96 -8.93
C HIS A 374 14.22 2.06 -9.86
N GLY A 375 13.41 3.08 -10.19
CA GLY A 375 13.79 4.16 -11.09
C GLY A 375 13.67 3.81 -12.58
N SER A 376 12.81 2.86 -12.94
CA SER A 376 12.56 2.50 -14.34
C SER A 376 12.00 3.68 -15.14
N ARG A 377 12.58 3.91 -16.33
CA ARG A 377 12.10 4.91 -17.30
C ARG A 377 10.66 4.65 -17.74
N HIS A 378 10.19 3.41 -17.71
CA HIS A 378 8.83 3.08 -18.13
C HIS A 378 7.78 3.44 -17.08
N SER A 379 8.18 3.67 -15.83
CA SER A 379 7.29 4.03 -14.72
C SER A 379 7.32 5.53 -14.42
N TRP A 380 8.08 6.31 -15.19
CA TRP A 380 8.48 7.67 -14.88
C TRP A 380 8.48 8.58 -16.12
N HIS A 381 7.85 9.75 -16.04
CA HIS A 381 7.89 10.75 -17.11
C HIS A 381 8.92 11.87 -16.85
N ALA A 382 9.45 12.48 -17.91
CA ALA A 382 10.38 13.59 -17.80
C ALA A 382 9.74 14.79 -17.09
N GLY A 383 10.48 15.42 -16.16
CA GLY A 383 10.01 16.58 -15.38
C GLY A 383 9.26 16.23 -14.09
N LEU A 384 8.91 14.97 -13.83
CA LEU A 384 8.17 14.59 -12.62
C LEU A 384 8.89 14.99 -11.31
N ALA A 385 10.22 14.84 -11.24
CA ALA A 385 11.01 15.25 -10.07
C ALA A 385 10.90 16.77 -9.81
N GLN A 386 10.79 17.58 -10.87
CA GLN A 386 10.59 19.03 -10.74
C GLN A 386 9.15 19.40 -10.37
N LYS A 387 8.19 18.50 -10.61
CA LYS A 387 6.79 18.67 -10.21
C LYS A 387 6.57 18.31 -8.74
N ILE A 388 7.20 17.24 -8.24
CA ILE A 388 7.09 16.80 -6.85
C ILE A 388 8.07 17.56 -5.93
N LYS A 389 9.30 17.81 -6.41
CA LYS A 389 10.39 18.47 -5.68
C LYS A 389 10.70 17.89 -4.29
N PRO A 390 10.91 16.56 -4.15
CA PRO A 390 11.22 15.98 -2.85
C PRO A 390 12.63 16.37 -2.39
N ASP A 391 12.81 16.53 -1.07
CA ASP A 391 14.12 16.69 -0.44
C ASP A 391 14.97 15.40 -0.60
N PHE A 392 14.32 14.24 -0.54
CA PHE A 392 14.93 12.92 -0.61
C PHE A 392 14.22 12.04 -1.64
N SER A 393 15.00 11.42 -2.53
CA SER A 393 14.52 10.38 -3.44
C SER A 393 15.10 9.03 -3.05
N ILE A 394 14.24 8.05 -2.81
CA ILE A 394 14.60 6.75 -2.26
C ILE A 394 14.46 5.70 -3.35
N PHE A 395 15.59 5.12 -3.73
CA PHE A 395 15.66 4.08 -4.75
C PHE A 395 15.88 2.73 -4.08
N SER A 396 14.83 1.94 -3.93
CA SER A 396 14.99 0.51 -3.67
C SER A 396 15.61 -0.08 -4.92
N SER A 397 16.83 -0.59 -4.90
CA SER A 397 17.45 -1.25 -6.05
C SER A 397 18.55 -2.19 -5.58
N ARG A 398 18.87 -3.24 -6.35
CA ARG A 398 20.18 -3.88 -6.19
C ARG A 398 21.25 -2.88 -6.60
N PHE A 399 22.43 -2.94 -5.95
CA PHE A 399 23.68 -2.45 -6.52
C PHE A 399 23.85 -3.04 -7.93
N CYS A 400 23.36 -2.33 -8.94
CA CYS A 400 23.47 -2.69 -10.33
C CYS A 400 23.88 -1.43 -11.05
N THR A 401 24.94 -1.56 -11.83
CA THR A 401 25.70 -0.58 -12.61
C THR A 401 24.89 0.15 -13.69
N LYS A 402 23.57 0.30 -13.53
CA LYS A 402 22.75 1.17 -14.38
C LYS A 402 22.89 2.58 -13.85
N SER A 403 23.54 3.41 -14.65
CA SER A 403 23.77 4.83 -14.40
C SER A 403 22.47 5.55 -14.01
N LEU A 404 22.32 5.84 -12.71
CA LEU A 404 21.41 6.88 -12.24
C LEU A 404 21.89 8.20 -12.85
N ARG A 405 21.15 8.75 -13.82
CA ARG A 405 21.38 10.11 -14.31
C ARG A 405 20.58 11.07 -13.44
N ARG A 406 21.30 12.07 -12.92
CA ARG A 406 20.79 13.17 -12.10
C ARG A 406 19.69 13.95 -12.80
#